data_AF-A0A0M2XU88-F1
#
_entry.id   AF-A0A0M2XU88-F1
#
_cell.length_a   1.000
_cell.length_b   1.000
_cell.length_c   1.000
_cell.angle_alpha   90.00
_cell.angle_beta   90.00
_cell.angle_gamma   90.00
#
_symmetry.space_group_name_H-M   'P 1'
#
loop_
_entity.id
_entity.type
_entity.pdbx_description
1 polymer ?
#
loop_
_entity_poly.entity_id
_entity_poly.type
_entity_poly.pdbx_seq_one_letter_code
_entity_poly.pdbx_strand_id
1 'polypeptide(L)'
;MKDQDLFVNELIELFPNLKEGLLDEDYRTSITFQMGCFKSFMQEVIVKNEGDKFDAMVDYLTKNLPLVDKRVQNAIYLNFLGKLDFSENPGLRKPLRQQLGKAYTDIENYNNSPARDKVKNFLNKF
;
A
#
# COMPACT_ATOMS: atom_id res chain seq x y z
N MET A 1 7.68 16.48 7.26
CA MET A 1 7.27 15.08 7.05
C MET A 1 5.76 15.06 7.21
N LYS A 2 5.02 14.57 6.21
CA LYS A 2 3.56 14.46 6.28
C LYS A 2 3.20 13.42 7.34
N ASP A 3 2.25 13.74 8.21
CA ASP A 3 1.70 12.80 9.17
C ASP A 3 0.64 11.89 8.53
N GLN A 4 0.16 10.92 9.30
CA GLN A 4 -0.86 9.96 8.87
C GLN A 4 -2.16 10.66 8.47
N ASP A 5 -2.62 11.64 9.22
CA ASP A 5 -3.90 12.29 8.98
C ASP A 5 -3.86 13.09 7.67
N LEU A 6 -2.79 13.84 7.43
CA LEU A 6 -2.60 14.57 6.18
C LEU A 6 -2.52 13.61 4.99
N PHE A 7 -1.79 12.50 5.13
CA PHE A 7 -1.71 11.47 4.08
C PHE A 7 -3.06 10.81 3.81
N VAL A 8 -3.88 10.57 4.82
CA VAL A 8 -5.21 9.95 4.63
C VAL A 8 -6.20 10.96 4.04
N ASN A 9 -6.15 12.21 4.47
CA ASN A 9 -7.05 13.25 3.96
C ASN A 9 -6.80 13.54 2.47
N GLU A 10 -5.55 13.69 2.05
CA GLU A 10 -5.21 13.87 0.62
C GLU A 10 -5.67 12.67 -0.24
N LEU A 11 -5.58 11.45 0.30
CA LEU A 11 -6.09 10.25 -0.37
C LEU A 11 -7.62 10.29 -0.52
N ILE A 12 -8.34 10.74 0.51
CA ILE A 12 -9.80 10.89 0.49
C ILE A 12 -10.23 12.00 -0.47
N GLU A 13 -9.49 13.09 -0.57
CA GLU A 13 -9.79 14.16 -1.53
C GLU A 13 -9.74 13.65 -2.97
N LEU A 14 -8.79 12.77 -3.28
CA LEU A 14 -8.65 12.15 -4.61
C LEU A 14 -9.66 11.02 -4.83
N PHE A 15 -9.99 10.27 -3.78
CA PHE A 15 -10.90 9.13 -3.83
C PHE A 15 -11.94 9.21 -2.71
N PRO A 16 -12.98 10.07 -2.85
CA PRO A 16 -13.93 10.34 -1.76
C PRO A 16 -14.70 9.11 -1.28
N ASN A 17 -14.86 8.11 -2.14
CA ASN A 17 -15.50 6.84 -1.83
C ASN A 17 -14.72 5.98 -0.82
N LEU A 18 -13.45 6.28 -0.56
CA LEU A 18 -12.65 5.64 0.48
C LEU A 18 -12.93 6.19 1.89
N LYS A 19 -13.59 7.34 2.00
CA LYS A 19 -13.74 8.08 3.26
C LYS A 19 -14.30 7.22 4.39
N GLU A 20 -15.37 6.49 4.11
CA GLU A 20 -16.06 5.67 5.11
C GLU A 20 -15.13 4.59 5.67
N GLY A 21 -14.45 3.83 4.79
CA GLY A 21 -13.51 2.79 5.23
C GLY A 21 -12.23 3.33 5.88
N LEU A 22 -11.72 4.48 5.46
CA LEU A 22 -10.48 5.06 5.99
C LEU A 22 -10.68 5.81 7.32
N LEU A 23 -11.87 6.35 7.56
CA LEU A 23 -12.21 7.11 8.75
C LEU A 23 -13.12 6.35 9.72
N ASP A 24 -13.30 5.04 9.50
CA ASP A 24 -13.99 4.15 10.43
C ASP A 24 -13.46 4.35 11.86
N GLU A 25 -14.35 4.63 12.81
CA GLU A 25 -13.99 4.98 14.18
C GLU A 25 -13.14 3.89 14.87
N ASP A 26 -13.35 2.63 14.51
CA ASP A 26 -12.62 1.49 15.07
C ASP A 26 -11.16 1.43 14.56
N TYR A 27 -10.89 2.05 13.41
CA TYR A 27 -9.62 1.86 12.68
C TYR A 27 -8.91 3.15 12.28
N ARG A 28 -9.52 4.32 12.50
CA ARG A 28 -9.03 5.65 12.06
C ARG A 28 -7.61 5.97 12.52
N THR A 29 -7.21 5.48 13.70
CA THR A 29 -5.86 5.73 14.25
C THR A 29 -4.81 4.72 13.76
N SER A 30 -5.22 3.70 12.99
CA SER A 30 -4.37 2.63 12.51
C SER A 30 -4.09 2.75 11.01
N ILE A 31 -2.92 3.28 10.69
CA ILE A 31 -2.44 3.32 9.30
C ILE A 31 -2.42 1.93 8.63
N THR A 32 -2.20 0.86 9.40
CA THR A 32 -2.22 -0.50 8.87
C THR A 32 -3.61 -0.88 8.34
N PHE A 33 -4.67 -0.58 9.08
CA PHE A 33 -6.04 -0.86 8.63
C PHE A 33 -6.44 0.06 7.47
N GLN A 34 -6.07 1.34 7.55
CA GLN A 34 -6.29 2.30 6.46
C GLN A 34 -5.65 1.83 5.15
N MET A 35 -4.41 1.32 5.20
CA MET A 35 -3.74 0.74 4.04
C MET A 35 -4.37 -0.59 3.58
N GLY A 36 -5.00 -1.34 4.48
CA GLY A 36 -5.85 -2.48 4.13
C GLY A 36 -7.09 -2.07 3.33
N CYS A 37 -7.79 -1.02 3.75
CA CYS A 37 -8.93 -0.47 3.01
C CYS A 37 -8.51 0.02 1.62
N PHE A 38 -7.41 0.76 1.54
CA PHE A 38 -6.89 1.23 0.26
C PHE A 38 -6.45 0.05 -0.63
N LYS A 39 -5.89 -1.02 -0.06
CA LYS A 39 -5.52 -2.25 -0.79
C LYS A 39 -6.74 -2.87 -1.45
N SER A 40 -7.83 -3.03 -0.70
CA SER A 40 -9.06 -3.63 -1.21
C SER A 40 -9.61 -2.82 -2.38
N PHE A 41 -9.61 -1.50 -2.27
CA PHE A 41 -10.06 -0.63 -3.33
C PHE A 41 -9.19 -0.70 -4.59
N MET A 42 -7.86 -0.61 -4.45
CA MET A 42 -6.97 -0.76 -5.60
C MET A 42 -7.07 -2.16 -6.22
N GLN A 43 -7.31 -3.19 -5.41
CA GLN A 43 -7.53 -4.55 -5.91
C GLN A 43 -8.76 -4.62 -6.82
N GLU A 44 -9.87 -3.97 -6.46
CA GLU A 44 -11.05 -3.90 -7.32
C GLU A 44 -10.77 -3.19 -8.63
N VAL A 45 -10.00 -2.09 -8.59
CA VAL A 45 -9.57 -1.35 -9.77
C VAL A 45 -8.72 -2.23 -10.69
N ILE A 46 -7.81 -3.02 -10.12
CA ILE A 46 -7.02 -4.02 -10.88
C ILE A 46 -7.94 -5.06 -11.52
N VAL A 47 -8.85 -5.67 -10.76
CA VAL A 47 -9.79 -6.71 -11.25
C VAL A 47 -10.67 -6.18 -12.39
N LYS A 48 -11.19 -4.96 -12.23
CA LYS A 48 -12.02 -4.28 -13.24
C LYS A 48 -11.22 -3.71 -14.42
N ASN A 49 -9.88 -3.82 -14.38
CA ASN A 49 -8.95 -3.26 -15.37
C ASN A 49 -9.16 -1.75 -15.62
N GLU A 50 -9.44 -0.99 -14.56
CA GLU A 50 -9.67 0.46 -14.63
C GLU A 50 -8.33 1.22 -14.61
N GLY A 51 -7.59 1.15 -15.73
CA GLY A 51 -6.22 1.66 -15.87
C GLY A 51 -6.02 3.12 -15.42
N ASP A 52 -6.89 4.04 -15.81
CA ASP A 52 -6.74 5.46 -15.44
C ASP A 52 -6.82 5.69 -13.92
N LYS A 53 -7.73 4.97 -13.24
CA LYS A 53 -7.82 5.03 -11.77
C LYS A 53 -6.61 4.37 -11.12
N PHE A 54 -6.14 3.26 -11.69
CA PHE A 54 -4.93 2.60 -11.23
C PHE A 54 -3.73 3.55 -11.29
N ASP A 55 -3.51 4.21 -12.42
CA ASP A 55 -2.40 5.14 -12.61
C ASP A 55 -2.48 6.34 -11.66
N ALA A 56 -3.68 6.88 -11.40
CA ALA A 56 -3.88 7.93 -10.42
C ALA A 56 -3.50 7.48 -8.98
N MET A 57 -3.83 6.23 -8.61
CA MET A 57 -3.42 5.68 -7.31
C MET A 57 -1.91 5.50 -7.20
N VAL A 58 -1.27 5.00 -8.27
CA VAL A 58 0.19 4.85 -8.27
C VAL A 58 0.89 6.19 -8.20
N ASP A 59 0.43 7.18 -8.96
CA ASP A 59 0.98 8.53 -8.95
C ASP A 59 0.85 9.18 -7.56
N TYR A 60 -0.31 9.01 -6.90
CA TYR A 60 -0.51 9.45 -5.52
C TYR A 60 0.53 8.86 -4.57
N LEU A 61 0.76 7.55 -4.66
CA LEU A 61 1.74 6.85 -3.83
C LEU A 61 3.15 7.34 -4.14
N THR A 62 3.56 7.37 -5.39
CA THR A 62 4.90 7.80 -5.80
C THR A 62 5.24 9.20 -5.29
N LYS A 63 4.27 10.13 -5.31
CA LYS A 63 4.45 11.50 -4.80
C LYS A 63 4.55 11.57 -3.29
N ASN A 64 3.79 10.75 -2.56
CA ASN A 64 3.63 10.89 -1.10
C ASN A 64 4.53 9.97 -0.28
N LEU A 65 4.95 8.82 -0.81
CA LEU A 65 5.78 7.86 -0.10
C LEU A 65 7.09 8.47 0.45
N PRO A 66 7.83 9.32 -0.28
CA PRO A 66 9.03 9.98 0.24
C PRO A 66 8.76 11.04 1.32
N LEU A 67 7.51 11.50 1.45
CA LEU A 67 7.12 12.63 2.29
C LEU A 67 6.58 12.20 3.65
N VAL A 68 6.10 10.97 3.77
CA VAL A 68 5.54 10.40 5.01
C VAL A 68 6.62 9.74 5.88
N ASP A 69 6.29 9.51 7.15
CA ASP A 69 7.20 8.88 8.09
C ASP A 69 7.43 7.38 7.82
N LYS A 70 8.43 6.80 8.48
CA LYS A 70 8.78 5.36 8.32
C LYS A 70 7.63 4.42 8.70
N ARG A 71 6.77 4.80 9.65
CA ARG A 71 5.63 3.97 10.08
C ARG A 71 4.61 3.88 8.94
N VAL A 72 4.27 5.01 8.33
CA VAL A 72 3.36 5.08 7.18
C VAL A 72 3.98 4.37 5.98
N GLN A 73 5.26 4.62 5.68
CA GLN A 73 5.98 3.91 4.60
C GLN A 73 5.92 2.38 4.78
N ASN A 74 6.21 1.87 5.98
CA ASN A 74 6.16 0.45 6.28
C ASN A 74 4.76 -0.14 6.10
N ALA A 75 3.72 0.59 6.50
CA ALA A 75 2.34 0.15 6.30
C ALA A 75 1.98 0.07 4.81
N ILE A 76 2.35 1.08 4.01
CA ILE A 76 2.17 1.08 2.55
C ILE A 76 2.89 -0.12 1.92
N TYR A 77 4.12 -0.41 2.34
CA TYR A 77 4.91 -1.50 1.78
C TYR A 77 4.35 -2.88 2.15
N LEU A 78 4.15 -3.14 3.45
CA LEU A 78 3.87 -4.48 3.95
C LEU A 78 2.38 -4.85 3.89
N ASN A 79 1.50 -3.87 4.15
CA ASN A 79 0.06 -4.12 4.26
C ASN A 79 -0.71 -3.80 2.99
N PHE A 80 -0.09 -3.07 2.06
CA PHE A 80 -0.71 -2.68 0.80
C PHE A 80 0.03 -3.25 -0.41
N LEU A 81 1.19 -2.71 -0.81
CA LEU A 81 1.88 -3.11 -2.06
C LEU A 81 2.23 -4.60 -2.10
N GLY A 82 2.73 -5.15 -0.99
CA GLY A 82 3.11 -6.56 -0.89
C GLY A 82 1.95 -7.56 -1.00
N LYS A 83 0.69 -7.08 -1.00
CA LYS A 83 -0.53 -7.91 -0.98
C LYS A 83 -1.43 -7.73 -2.21
N LEU A 84 -1.05 -6.89 -3.17
CA LEU A 84 -1.80 -6.73 -4.42
C LEU A 84 -1.62 -7.98 -5.30
N ASP A 85 -2.74 -8.50 -5.80
CA ASP A 85 -2.76 -9.59 -6.78
C ASP A 85 -2.99 -9.04 -8.19
N PHE A 86 -2.12 -9.43 -9.11
CA PHE A 86 -2.13 -9.04 -10.52
C PHE A 86 -2.41 -10.23 -11.46
N SER A 87 -2.83 -11.37 -10.91
CA SER A 87 -3.11 -12.59 -11.67
C SER A 87 -4.07 -12.36 -12.84
N GLU A 88 -5.13 -11.57 -12.63
CA GLU A 88 -6.14 -11.25 -13.66
C GLU A 88 -5.67 -10.20 -14.66
N ASN A 89 -4.93 -9.18 -14.22
CA ASN A 89 -4.46 -8.07 -15.06
C ASN A 89 -2.95 -7.84 -14.90
N PRO A 90 -2.11 -8.76 -15.40
CA PRO A 90 -0.66 -8.75 -15.17
C PRO A 90 0.05 -7.53 -15.79
N GLY A 91 -0.56 -6.90 -16.80
CA GLY A 91 -0.03 -5.69 -17.45
C GLY A 91 0.13 -4.50 -16.49
N LEU A 92 -0.74 -4.39 -15.48
CA LEU A 92 -0.74 -3.30 -14.49
C LEU A 92 0.42 -3.41 -13.48
N ARG A 93 1.05 -4.58 -13.36
CA ARG A 93 2.20 -4.77 -12.47
C ARG A 93 3.43 -3.99 -12.94
N LYS A 94 3.61 -3.82 -14.26
CA LYS A 94 4.79 -3.19 -14.84
C LYS A 94 4.85 -1.68 -14.54
N PRO A 95 3.78 -0.89 -14.77
CA PRO A 95 3.74 0.52 -14.36
C PRO A 95 4.04 0.72 -12.87
N LEU A 96 3.44 -0.09 -12.00
CA LEU A 96 3.66 -0.04 -10.56
C LEU A 96 5.14 -0.26 -10.20
N ARG A 97 5.77 -1.29 -10.77
CA ARG A 97 7.20 -1.55 -10.55
C ARG A 97 8.10 -0.47 -11.12
N GLN A 98 7.72 0.20 -12.20
CA GLN A 98 8.52 1.28 -12.76
C GLN A 98 8.48 2.53 -11.88
N GLN A 99 7.29 2.90 -11.40
CA GLN A 99 7.08 4.12 -10.63
C GLN A 99 7.44 3.98 -9.14
N LEU A 100 7.36 2.77 -8.59
CA LEU A 100 7.72 2.45 -7.21
C LEU A 100 8.92 1.49 -7.12
N GLY A 101 9.78 1.45 -8.15
CA GLY A 101 10.82 0.42 -8.28
C GLY A 101 11.74 0.27 -7.07
N LYS A 102 12.16 1.38 -6.45
CA LYS A 102 12.98 1.33 -5.23
C LYS A 102 12.23 0.66 -4.06
N ALA A 103 10.97 1.02 -3.88
CA ALA A 103 10.09 0.43 -2.88
C ALA A 103 9.86 -1.08 -3.12
N TYR A 104 9.62 -1.48 -4.37
CA TYR A 104 9.46 -2.89 -4.72
C TYR A 104 10.75 -3.70 -4.54
N THR A 105 11.89 -3.13 -4.91
CA THR A 105 13.21 -3.74 -4.67
C THR A 105 13.47 -3.90 -3.16
N ASP A 106 13.13 -2.89 -2.35
CA ASP A 106 13.28 -2.96 -0.89
C ASP A 106 12.35 -4.03 -0.27
N ILE A 107 11.12 -4.19 -0.78
CA ILE A 107 10.18 -5.24 -0.36
C ILE A 107 10.67 -6.64 -0.78
N GLU A 108 11.12 -6.80 -2.02
CA GLU A 108 11.68 -8.07 -2.50
C GLU A 108 12.92 -8.46 -1.68
N ASN A 109 13.80 -7.50 -1.41
CA ASN A 109 14.96 -7.70 -0.55
C ASN A 109 14.56 -8.09 0.88
N TYR A 110 13.55 -7.45 1.47
CA TYR A 110 13.03 -7.83 2.79
C TYR A 110 12.45 -9.25 2.80
N ASN A 111 11.61 -9.57 1.82
CA ASN A 111 10.95 -10.87 1.69
C ASN A 111 11.93 -12.03 1.45
N ASN A 112 13.05 -11.74 0.80
CA ASN A 112 14.14 -12.67 0.52
C ASN A 112 15.27 -12.60 1.57
N SER A 113 15.15 -11.75 2.59
CA SER A 113 16.18 -11.62 3.61
C SER A 113 16.09 -12.72 4.67
N PRO A 114 17.23 -13.19 5.21
CA PRO A 114 17.26 -14.15 6.33
C PRO A 114 16.62 -13.60 7.63
N ALA A 115 16.33 -12.29 7.69
CA ALA A 115 15.62 -11.69 8.81
C ALA A 115 14.16 -12.16 8.88
N ARG A 116 13.51 -12.40 7.72
CA ARG A 116 12.15 -12.97 7.67
C ARG A 116 12.12 -14.37 8.25
N ASP A 117 13.11 -15.21 7.92
CA ASP A 117 13.19 -16.57 8.44
C ASP A 117 13.41 -16.59 9.95
N LYS A 118 14.22 -15.67 10.49
CA LYS A 118 14.39 -15.50 11.94
C LYS A 118 13.09 -15.09 12.64
N VAL A 119 12.34 -14.14 12.08
CA VAL A 119 11.04 -13.70 12.65
C VAL A 119 10.00 -14.81 12.56
N LYS A 120 9.91 -15.51 11.43
CA LYS A 120 8.99 -16.63 11.23
C LYS A 120 9.30 -17.79 12.19
N ASN A 121 10.59 -18.11 12.37
CA ASN A 121 11.04 -19.12 13.32
C ASN A 121 10.87 -18.71 14.78
N PHE A 122 10.86 -17.42 15.10
CA PHE A 122 10.56 -16.94 16.44
C PHE A 122 9.06 -17.03 16.77
N LEU A 123 8.19 -16.66 15.81
CA LEU A 123 6.73 -16.75 15.99
C LEU A 123 6.23 -18.19 16.03
N ASN A 124 6.85 -19.12 15.29
CA ASN A 124 6.50 -20.55 15.33
C ASN A 124 7.04 -21.29 16.57
N LYS A 125 7.73 -20.61 17.49
CA LYS A 125 8.21 -21.18 18.76
C LYS A 125 7.25 -20.93 19.93
N PHE A 126 6.14 -20.25 19.69
CA PHE A 126 5.02 -20.07 20.61
C PHE A 126 3.76 -20.70 19.98
#